data_AF-A0A9E4D2S4-F1
#
_entry.id   AF-A0A9E4D2S4-F1
#
_cell.length_a   1.000
_cell.length_b   1.000
_cell.length_c   1.000
_cell.angle_alpha   90.00
_cell.angle_beta   90.00
_cell.angle_gamma   90.00
#
_symmetry.space_group_name_H-M   'P 1'
#
loop_
_entity.id
_entity.type
_entity.pdbx_description
1 polymer ?
#
loop_
_entity_poly.entity_id
_entity_poly.type
_entity_poly.pdbx_seq_one_letter_code
_entity_poly.pdbx_strand_id
1 'polypeptide(L)'
;MTTSFDSTAHEAANPKDATSYTRDHNASVAASLAFRSDDHELATRGLIATHPTGVIDGPFGPAWDCGAYDFIRQRPDAPDTVNPSLWRQARLNSEHGLFEVDEGLWQVRGYDLSVISFIAGDTGWLIIDPLTSAETAAAALAMANEHLGPRPVKAIIYTHSHVDHYGGVLGVTTREAVAAGEVQVIAPEGFLHEVVSENLIGGTAMMRRGHYQFGPFLTPGEKG
;
A
#
# COMPACT_ATOMS: atom_id res chain seq x y z
N MET A 1 -27.46 20.40 -45.41
CA MET A 1 -26.03 20.28 -45.07
C MET A 1 -25.93 19.59 -43.72
N THR A 2 -25.83 18.27 -43.72
CA THR A 2 -25.57 17.46 -42.52
C THR A 2 -24.07 17.25 -42.42
N THR A 3 -23.43 17.97 -41.51
CA THR A 3 -22.02 17.76 -41.18
C THR A 3 -21.88 16.45 -40.42
N SER A 4 -21.34 15.44 -41.09
CA SER A 4 -20.86 14.20 -40.48
C SER A 4 -19.65 14.54 -39.61
N PHE A 5 -19.74 14.34 -38.31
CA PHE A 5 -18.56 14.30 -37.46
C PHE A 5 -17.85 12.97 -37.72
N ASP A 6 -16.71 13.05 -38.39
CA ASP A 6 -15.81 11.93 -38.57
C ASP A 6 -15.17 11.61 -37.21
N SER A 7 -15.69 10.59 -36.53
CA SER A 7 -15.07 10.05 -35.33
C SER A 7 -13.85 9.25 -35.78
N THR A 8 -12.73 9.94 -35.99
CA THR A 8 -11.44 9.26 -35.96
C THR A 8 -11.28 8.71 -34.55
N ALA A 9 -11.58 7.42 -34.40
CA ALA A 9 -11.26 6.66 -33.21
C ALA A 9 -9.77 6.88 -32.97
N HIS A 10 -9.44 7.50 -31.84
CA HIS A 10 -8.07 7.53 -31.36
C HIS A 10 -7.71 6.06 -31.09
N GLU A 11 -7.01 5.43 -32.04
CA GLU A 11 -6.48 4.08 -31.85
C GLU A 11 -5.71 4.11 -30.54
N ALA A 12 -6.19 3.36 -29.54
CA ALA A 12 -5.54 3.29 -28.23
C ALA A 12 -4.09 2.87 -28.49
N ALA A 13 -3.17 3.81 -28.33
CA ALA A 13 -1.79 3.59 -28.72
C ALA A 13 -1.18 2.55 -27.77
N ASN A 14 -1.07 1.31 -28.24
CA ASN A 14 -0.43 0.25 -27.47
C ASN A 14 0.99 0.68 -27.04
N PRO A 15 1.38 0.49 -25.77
CA PRO A 15 2.71 0.80 -25.28
C PRO A 15 3.79 0.15 -26.15
N LYS A 16 4.78 0.95 -26.57
CA LYS A 16 5.88 0.48 -27.43
C LYS A 16 6.92 -0.28 -26.61
N ASP A 17 7.71 -1.11 -27.29
CA ASP A 17 8.90 -1.72 -26.67
C ASP A 17 9.96 -0.67 -26.33
N ALA A 18 10.87 -1.02 -25.42
CA ALA A 18 12.04 -0.22 -25.12
C ALA A 18 12.88 -0.02 -26.39
N THR A 19 13.33 1.20 -26.61
CA THR A 19 14.28 1.51 -27.70
C THR A 19 15.66 0.95 -27.38
N SER A 20 16.58 0.93 -28.35
CA SER A 20 17.99 0.61 -28.07
C SER A 20 18.58 1.54 -27.02
N TYR A 21 18.31 2.86 -27.13
CA TYR A 21 18.76 3.85 -26.15
C TYR A 21 18.24 3.58 -24.73
N THR A 22 16.97 3.18 -24.60
CA THR A 22 16.38 2.82 -23.30
C THR A 22 17.05 1.58 -22.71
N ARG A 23 17.29 0.54 -23.52
CA ARG A 23 17.98 -0.68 -23.08
C ARG A 23 19.41 -0.39 -22.63
N ASP A 24 20.15 0.36 -23.43
CA ASP A 24 21.55 0.73 -23.13
C ASP A 24 21.63 1.55 -21.83
N HIS A 25 20.67 2.46 -21.62
CA HIS A 25 20.58 3.21 -20.38
C HIS A 25 20.29 2.31 -19.17
N ASN A 26 19.30 1.42 -19.25
CA ASN A 26 18.98 0.49 -18.16
C ASN A 26 20.15 -0.45 -17.84
N ALA A 27 20.87 -0.94 -18.86
CA ALA A 27 22.08 -1.74 -18.68
C ALA A 27 23.20 -0.94 -17.96
N SER A 28 23.39 0.33 -18.33
CA SER A 28 24.34 1.21 -17.65
C SER A 28 23.96 1.45 -16.17
N VAL A 29 22.67 1.57 -15.87
CA VAL A 29 22.20 1.69 -14.47
C VAL A 29 22.52 0.41 -13.71
N ALA A 30 22.18 -0.77 -14.24
CA ALA A 30 22.48 -2.05 -13.60
C ALA A 30 23.97 -2.21 -13.29
N ALA A 31 24.86 -1.79 -14.19
CA ALA A 31 26.31 -1.90 -14.02
C ALA A 31 26.90 -0.91 -12.98
N SER A 32 26.21 0.18 -12.68
CA SER A 32 26.69 1.24 -11.76
C SER A 32 26.23 1.08 -10.31
N LEU A 33 25.23 0.23 -10.06
CA LEU A 33 24.62 0.08 -8.74
C LEU A 33 25.28 -1.03 -7.93
N ALA A 34 25.76 -0.69 -6.75
CA ALA A 34 26.18 -1.65 -5.73
C ALA A 34 25.02 -1.93 -4.78
N PHE A 35 24.17 -2.88 -5.13
CA PHE A 35 23.05 -3.27 -4.27
C PHE A 35 23.53 -4.03 -3.04
N ARG A 36 22.89 -3.78 -1.90
CA ARG A 36 23.00 -4.64 -0.73
C ARG A 36 22.47 -6.03 -1.05
N SER A 37 23.09 -7.06 -0.49
CA SER A 37 22.68 -8.45 -0.71
C SER A 37 21.62 -8.94 0.26
N ASP A 38 21.40 -8.24 1.37
CA ASP A 38 20.55 -8.68 2.50
C ASP A 38 19.14 -8.07 2.51
N ASP A 39 18.81 -7.11 1.64
CA ASP A 39 17.49 -6.44 1.69
C ASP A 39 16.31 -7.43 1.52
N HIS A 40 16.46 -8.50 0.74
CA HIS A 40 15.40 -9.51 0.61
C HIS A 40 15.24 -10.33 1.89
N GLU A 41 16.34 -10.67 2.56
CA GLU A 41 16.29 -11.30 3.89
C GLU A 41 15.58 -10.37 4.88
N LEU A 42 15.91 -9.09 4.90
CA LEU A 42 15.27 -8.09 5.76
C LEU A 42 13.77 -7.92 5.43
N ALA A 43 13.40 -7.95 4.15
CA ALA A 43 12.01 -7.81 3.71
C ALA A 43 11.15 -9.06 4.00
N THR A 44 11.75 -10.23 4.19
CA THR A 44 11.03 -11.50 4.42
C THR A 44 11.15 -12.01 5.85
N ARG A 45 12.11 -11.49 6.63
CA ARG A 45 12.34 -11.86 8.03
C ARG A 45 11.08 -11.68 8.87
N GLY A 46 10.77 -12.70 9.67
CA GLY A 46 9.64 -12.69 10.59
C GLY A 46 8.29 -12.97 9.94
N LEU A 47 8.21 -13.36 8.66
CA LEU A 47 6.94 -13.68 8.00
C LEU A 47 6.21 -14.82 8.74
N ILE A 48 4.99 -14.54 9.18
CA ILE A 48 4.09 -15.48 9.87
C ILE A 48 3.07 -16.06 8.90
N ALA A 49 2.39 -15.19 8.15
CA ALA A 49 1.27 -15.58 7.30
C ALA A 49 1.02 -14.57 6.18
N THR A 50 0.32 -15.03 5.14
CA THR A 50 -0.16 -14.21 4.03
C THR A 50 -1.66 -14.43 3.85
N HIS A 51 -2.38 -13.39 3.43
CA HIS A 51 -3.77 -13.46 3.00
C HIS A 51 -3.94 -14.55 1.92
N PRO A 52 -4.91 -15.47 2.05
CA PRO A 52 -4.99 -16.68 1.24
C PRO A 52 -5.19 -16.43 -0.25
N THR A 53 -5.85 -15.33 -0.61
CA THR A 53 -6.11 -14.94 -2.01
C THR A 53 -5.24 -13.81 -2.52
N GLY A 54 -4.57 -13.07 -1.62
CA GLY A 54 -3.96 -11.78 -1.94
C GLY A 54 -4.92 -10.63 -2.27
N VAL A 55 -6.24 -10.88 -2.26
CA VAL A 55 -7.28 -9.91 -2.59
C VAL A 55 -8.08 -9.55 -1.34
N ILE A 56 -8.17 -8.26 -1.03
CA ILE A 56 -9.03 -7.70 0.01
C ILE A 56 -10.22 -7.07 -0.69
N ASP A 57 -11.42 -7.58 -0.41
CA ASP A 57 -12.66 -7.10 -1.02
C ASP A 57 -13.08 -5.74 -0.46
N GLY A 58 -13.68 -4.93 -1.33
CA GLY A 58 -14.35 -3.69 -0.96
C GLY A 58 -15.73 -3.54 -1.59
N PRO A 59 -16.46 -2.46 -1.25
CA PRO A 59 -17.86 -2.31 -1.63
C PRO A 59 -18.11 -2.15 -3.14
N PHE A 60 -17.07 -1.81 -3.91
CA PHE A 60 -17.17 -1.55 -5.36
C PHE A 60 -16.22 -2.43 -6.19
N GLY A 61 -15.70 -3.50 -5.61
CA GLY A 61 -14.60 -4.32 -6.15
C GLY A 61 -13.46 -4.45 -5.14
N PRO A 62 -12.31 -5.03 -5.51
CA PRO A 62 -11.16 -5.15 -4.62
C PRO A 62 -10.74 -3.79 -4.04
N ALA A 63 -10.63 -3.70 -2.71
CA ALA A 63 -9.96 -2.60 -2.03
C ALA A 63 -8.44 -2.68 -2.22
N TRP A 64 -7.90 -3.90 -2.29
CA TRP A 64 -6.50 -4.17 -2.60
C TRP A 64 -6.34 -5.53 -3.29
N ASP A 65 -5.41 -5.63 -4.24
CA ASP A 65 -5.02 -6.88 -4.92
C ASP A 65 -3.51 -6.92 -5.07
N CYS A 66 -2.83 -7.68 -4.20
CA CYS A 66 -1.38 -7.86 -4.30
C CYS A 66 -0.99 -8.88 -5.39
N GLY A 67 -1.92 -9.76 -5.80
CA GLY A 67 -1.71 -10.75 -6.86
C GLY A 67 -1.55 -10.12 -8.24
N ALA A 68 -2.11 -8.92 -8.46
CA ALA A 68 -1.92 -8.12 -9.66
C ALA A 68 -0.44 -7.83 -9.99
N TYR A 69 0.47 -7.95 -8.99
CA TYR A 69 1.90 -7.70 -9.13
C TYR A 69 2.77 -8.96 -9.06
N ASP A 70 2.18 -10.16 -9.13
CA ASP A 70 2.92 -11.43 -9.05
C ASP A 70 4.00 -11.61 -10.13
N PHE A 71 3.79 -10.99 -11.30
CA PHE A 71 4.78 -10.98 -12.38
C PHE A 71 6.12 -10.35 -11.95
N ILE A 72 6.11 -9.45 -10.96
CA ILE A 72 7.32 -8.82 -10.40
C ILE A 72 8.05 -9.81 -9.50
N ARG A 73 7.32 -10.49 -8.58
CA ARG A 73 7.89 -11.48 -7.65
C ARG A 73 8.58 -12.63 -8.38
N GLN A 74 7.90 -13.13 -9.41
CA GLN A 74 8.30 -14.33 -10.14
C GLN A 74 9.47 -14.10 -11.10
N ARG A 75 9.84 -12.84 -11.37
CA ARG A 75 10.88 -12.49 -12.34
C ARG A 75 12.05 -11.75 -11.66
N PRO A 76 13.19 -12.42 -11.43
CA PRO A 76 14.35 -11.81 -10.78
C PRO A 76 14.94 -10.62 -11.54
N ASP A 77 15.02 -10.74 -12.87
CA ASP A 77 15.67 -9.77 -13.74
C ASP A 77 14.68 -8.71 -14.26
N ALA A 78 15.09 -7.45 -14.23
CA ALA A 78 14.27 -6.35 -14.73
C ALA A 78 14.00 -6.48 -16.24
N PRO A 79 12.78 -6.19 -16.71
CA PRO A 79 12.51 -6.03 -18.14
C PRO A 79 13.20 -4.80 -18.70
N ASP A 80 13.46 -4.83 -20.01
CA ASP A 80 14.06 -3.71 -20.75
C ASP A 80 13.29 -2.39 -20.62
N THR A 81 12.00 -2.46 -20.30
CA THR A 81 11.08 -1.33 -20.18
C THR A 81 11.04 -0.73 -18.76
N VAL A 82 11.70 -1.34 -17.77
CA VAL A 82 11.70 -0.87 -16.38
C VAL A 82 13.13 -0.68 -15.87
N ASN A 83 13.37 0.42 -15.16
CA ASN A 83 14.66 0.66 -14.54
C ASN A 83 15.02 -0.46 -13.55
N PRO A 84 16.24 -1.03 -13.58
CA PRO A 84 16.59 -2.18 -12.75
C PRO A 84 16.59 -1.89 -11.24
N SER A 85 16.89 -0.67 -10.82
CA SER A 85 16.74 -0.26 -9.41
C SER A 85 15.28 -0.22 -8.98
N LEU A 86 14.41 0.30 -9.85
CA LEU A 86 12.97 0.32 -9.59
C LEU A 86 12.41 -1.10 -9.54
N TRP A 87 12.81 -1.98 -10.46
CA TRP A 87 12.40 -3.38 -10.45
C TRP A 87 12.78 -4.08 -9.15
N ARG A 88 14.02 -3.88 -8.69
CA ARG A 88 14.48 -4.40 -7.40
C ARG A 88 13.61 -3.90 -6.24
N GLN A 89 13.32 -2.61 -6.19
CA GLN A 89 12.47 -2.05 -5.13
C GLN A 89 11.04 -2.59 -5.22
N ALA A 90 10.49 -2.75 -6.42
CA ALA A 90 9.17 -3.32 -6.63
C ALA A 90 9.09 -4.76 -6.15
N ARG A 91 10.15 -5.56 -6.37
CA ARG A 91 10.27 -6.91 -5.81
C ARG A 91 10.28 -6.90 -4.28
N LEU A 92 11.04 -6.00 -3.65
CA LEU A 92 11.05 -5.87 -2.19
C LEU A 92 9.68 -5.47 -1.63
N ASN A 93 9.01 -4.50 -2.26
CA ASN A 93 7.69 -4.03 -1.84
C ASN A 93 6.58 -5.06 -2.11
N SER A 94 6.82 -6.04 -2.99
CA SER A 94 5.86 -7.13 -3.24
C SER A 94 5.91 -8.25 -2.19
N GLU A 95 6.87 -8.21 -1.25
CA GLU A 95 6.83 -9.04 -0.06
C GLU A 95 5.73 -8.52 0.89
N HIS A 96 4.68 -9.31 1.06
CA HIS A 96 3.46 -8.93 1.78
C HIS A 96 3.10 -10.00 2.80
N GLY A 97 2.36 -9.64 3.86
CA GLY A 97 2.04 -10.57 4.95
C GLY A 97 1.93 -9.92 6.32
N LEU A 98 1.69 -10.78 7.31
CA LEU A 98 1.89 -10.51 8.73
C LEU A 98 3.31 -10.92 9.11
N PHE A 99 4.06 -10.02 9.73
CA PHE A 99 5.45 -10.20 10.13
C PHE A 99 5.63 -9.92 11.62
N GLU A 100 6.43 -10.73 12.29
CA GLU A 100 7.00 -10.43 13.61
C GLU A 100 8.22 -9.53 13.45
N VAL A 101 8.22 -8.40 14.16
CA VAL A 101 9.37 -7.47 14.21
C VAL A 101 10.20 -7.76 15.46
N ASP A 102 9.53 -7.92 16.60
CA ASP A 102 10.10 -8.26 17.89
C ASP A 102 9.02 -8.90 18.78
N GLU A 103 9.40 -9.41 19.94
CA GLU A 103 8.46 -9.95 20.93
C GLU A 103 7.38 -8.92 21.28
N GLY A 104 6.11 -9.24 20.99
CA GLY A 104 5.00 -8.33 21.26
C GLY A 104 4.73 -7.27 20.18
N LEU A 105 5.50 -7.24 19.09
CA LEU A 105 5.37 -6.26 18.00
C LEU A 105 5.30 -6.94 16.62
N TRP A 106 4.20 -6.69 15.91
CA TRP A 106 3.95 -7.22 14.57
C TRP A 106 3.56 -6.13 13.59
N GLN A 107 3.77 -6.40 12.31
CA GLN A 107 3.36 -5.53 11.21
C GLN A 107 2.62 -6.33 10.14
N VAL A 108 1.55 -5.74 9.61
CA VAL A 108 0.94 -6.21 8.37
C VAL A 108 1.38 -5.27 7.24
N ARG A 109 2.00 -5.83 6.21
CA ARG A 109 2.66 -5.10 5.11
C ARG A 109 2.15 -5.57 3.76
N GLY A 110 2.11 -4.68 2.77
CA GLY A 110 1.79 -5.00 1.37
C GLY A 110 0.31 -5.31 1.10
N TYR A 111 -0.57 -4.98 2.04
CA TYR A 111 -2.04 -5.07 1.92
C TYR A 111 -2.73 -3.70 1.85
N ASP A 112 -1.93 -2.65 1.77
CA ASP A 112 -2.29 -1.26 1.55
C ASP A 112 -1.00 -0.53 1.11
N LEU A 113 -1.07 0.78 0.85
CA LEU A 113 0.09 1.62 0.58
C LEU A 113 1.03 1.71 1.79
N SER A 114 0.45 1.80 3.00
CA SER A 114 1.20 1.95 4.25
C SER A 114 1.34 0.62 5.01
N VAL A 115 1.80 0.70 6.25
CA VAL A 115 2.00 -0.42 7.17
C VAL A 115 1.19 -0.17 8.43
N ILE A 116 0.46 -1.18 8.88
CA ILE A 116 -0.20 -1.18 10.19
C ILE A 116 0.63 -2.01 11.17
N SER A 117 0.91 -1.43 12.33
CA SER A 117 1.65 -2.12 13.40
C SER A 117 0.71 -2.49 14.55
N PHE A 118 0.90 -3.68 15.10
CA PHE A 118 0.17 -4.20 16.25
C PHE A 118 1.15 -4.43 17.40
N ILE A 119 0.88 -3.80 18.54
CA ILE A 119 1.62 -4.02 19.79
C ILE A 119 0.68 -4.68 20.79
N ALA A 120 1.07 -5.84 21.31
CA ALA A 120 0.33 -6.49 22.39
C ALA A 120 0.60 -5.78 23.71
N GLY A 121 -0.43 -5.11 24.25
CA GLY A 121 -0.44 -4.66 25.63
C GLY A 121 -1.13 -5.67 26.55
N ASP A 122 -1.04 -5.42 27.86
CA ASP A 122 -1.62 -6.30 28.90
C ASP A 122 -3.14 -6.51 28.76
N THR A 123 -3.84 -5.53 28.18
CA THR A 123 -5.32 -5.51 28.10
C THR A 123 -5.86 -5.52 26.67
N GLY A 124 -4.99 -5.45 25.66
CA GLY A 124 -5.41 -5.53 24.27
C GLY A 124 -4.42 -4.94 23.28
N TRP A 125 -4.88 -4.66 22.06
CA TRP A 125 -4.06 -4.08 21.00
C TRP A 125 -3.85 -2.58 21.19
N LEU A 126 -2.59 -2.16 21.05
CA LEU A 126 -2.22 -0.84 20.58
C LEU A 126 -1.94 -0.95 19.08
N ILE A 127 -2.69 -0.21 18.27
CA ILE A 127 -2.53 -0.16 16.81
C ILE A 127 -1.81 1.13 16.43
N ILE A 128 -0.88 1.06 15.49
CA ILE A 128 -0.25 2.22 14.87
C ILE A 128 -0.63 2.24 13.41
N ASP A 129 -1.25 3.34 12.98
CA ASP A 129 -1.66 3.65 11.61
C ASP A 129 -2.59 2.63 10.96
N PRO A 130 -3.92 2.77 11.10
CA PRO A 130 -4.88 1.81 10.57
C PRO A 130 -5.13 1.96 9.06
N LEU A 131 -4.09 2.08 8.25
CA LEU A 131 -4.12 2.02 6.79
C LEU A 131 -5.03 3.08 6.11
N THR A 132 -5.23 2.95 4.79
CA THR A 132 -6.00 3.90 3.98
C THR A 132 -7.51 3.65 4.06
N SER A 133 -7.96 2.40 4.12
CA SER A 133 -9.39 2.06 4.09
C SER A 133 -9.82 1.12 5.21
N ALA A 134 -11.11 1.16 5.54
CA ALA A 134 -11.66 0.31 6.60
C ALA A 134 -11.53 -1.18 6.25
N GLU A 135 -11.62 -1.52 4.97
CA GLU A 135 -11.48 -2.87 4.45
C GLU A 135 -10.09 -3.45 4.69
N THR A 136 -9.04 -2.70 4.31
CA THR A 136 -7.65 -3.16 4.49
C THR A 136 -7.28 -3.25 5.97
N ALA A 137 -7.72 -2.27 6.77
CA ALA A 137 -7.48 -2.27 8.22
C ALA A 137 -8.21 -3.42 8.94
N ALA A 138 -9.46 -3.71 8.56
CA ALA A 138 -10.22 -4.84 9.09
C ALA A 138 -9.58 -6.19 8.73
N ALA A 139 -9.14 -6.35 7.48
CA ALA A 139 -8.43 -7.55 7.02
C ALA A 139 -7.12 -7.76 7.79
N ALA A 140 -6.35 -6.69 8.02
CA ALA A 140 -5.13 -6.75 8.81
C ALA A 140 -5.38 -7.13 10.28
N LEU A 141 -6.40 -6.54 10.93
CA LEU A 141 -6.79 -6.89 12.29
C LEU A 141 -7.31 -8.32 12.40
N ALA A 142 -8.08 -8.79 11.41
CA ALA A 142 -8.53 -10.18 11.35
C ALA A 142 -7.34 -11.14 11.27
N MET A 143 -6.37 -10.87 10.40
CA MET A 143 -5.14 -11.65 10.26
C MET A 143 -4.32 -11.66 11.56
N ALA A 144 -4.16 -10.51 12.22
CA ALA A 144 -3.48 -10.44 13.51
C ALA A 144 -4.21 -11.27 14.58
N ASN A 145 -5.54 -11.17 14.67
CA ASN A 145 -6.31 -11.93 15.64
C ASN A 145 -6.31 -13.44 15.37
N GLU A 146 -6.31 -13.85 14.09
CA GLU A 146 -6.25 -15.26 13.68
C GLU A 146 -4.95 -15.92 14.11
N HIS A 147 -3.81 -15.26 13.86
CA HIS A 147 -2.49 -15.86 14.09
C HIS A 147 -1.89 -15.57 15.46
N LEU A 148 -2.22 -14.44 16.07
CA LEU A 148 -1.61 -13.98 17.33
C LEU A 148 -2.57 -14.10 18.53
N GLY A 149 -3.83 -14.46 18.28
CA GLY A 149 -4.91 -14.52 19.25
C GLY A 149 -5.74 -13.23 19.30
N PRO A 150 -7.06 -13.33 19.52
CA PRO A 150 -7.95 -12.17 19.52
C PRO A 150 -7.70 -11.28 20.73
N ARG A 151 -7.62 -9.96 20.50
CA ARG A 151 -7.53 -8.94 21.55
C ARG A 151 -8.43 -7.75 21.23
N PRO A 152 -9.06 -7.11 22.22
CA PRO A 152 -9.79 -5.87 21.99
C PRO A 152 -8.80 -4.76 21.61
N VAL A 153 -9.19 -3.86 20.71
CA VAL A 153 -8.41 -2.64 20.45
C VAL A 153 -8.59 -1.70 21.64
N LYS A 154 -7.49 -1.17 22.16
CA LYS A 154 -7.47 -0.27 23.34
C LYS A 154 -6.96 1.12 23.00
N ALA A 155 -6.03 1.20 22.07
CA ALA A 155 -5.49 2.46 21.61
C ALA A 155 -5.10 2.40 20.14
N ILE A 156 -5.17 3.56 19.48
CA ILE A 156 -4.75 3.77 18.10
C ILE A 156 -3.87 5.01 18.09
N ILE A 157 -2.68 4.90 17.51
CA ILE A 157 -1.78 6.04 17.23
C ILE A 157 -1.85 6.34 15.75
N TYR A 158 -2.11 7.59 15.40
CA TYR A 158 -1.78 8.15 14.09
C TYR A 158 -0.39 8.75 14.17
N THR A 159 0.53 8.30 13.34
CA THR A 159 1.89 8.84 13.31
C THR A 159 1.92 10.24 12.71
N HIS A 160 1.09 10.50 11.70
CA HIS A 160 0.99 11.79 11.01
C HIS A 160 -0.32 11.92 10.21
N SER A 161 -0.53 13.08 9.56
CA SER A 161 -1.79 13.53 8.96
C SER A 161 -2.05 13.08 7.50
N HIS A 162 -1.40 12.01 7.01
CA HIS A 162 -1.71 11.47 5.68
C HIS A 162 -2.79 10.38 5.74
N VAL A 163 -3.64 10.33 4.70
CA VAL A 163 -4.83 9.47 4.66
C VAL A 163 -4.52 7.99 4.76
N ASP A 164 -3.38 7.55 4.25
CA ASP A 164 -2.92 6.17 4.31
C ASP A 164 -2.52 5.73 5.72
N HIS A 165 -2.51 6.63 6.69
CA HIS A 165 -2.18 6.33 8.08
C HIS A 165 -3.35 6.51 9.06
N TYR A 166 -4.49 7.04 8.64
CA TYR A 166 -5.68 7.17 9.51
C TYR A 166 -7.00 6.76 8.85
N GLY A 167 -7.03 6.64 7.52
CA GLY A 167 -8.25 6.50 6.75
C GLY A 167 -9.06 5.24 7.09
N GLY A 168 -8.37 4.16 7.44
CA GLY A 168 -8.99 2.88 7.77
C GLY A 168 -9.38 2.69 9.24
N VAL A 169 -9.36 3.74 10.07
CA VAL A 169 -9.70 3.63 11.50
C VAL A 169 -11.03 2.90 11.79
N LEU A 170 -12.04 3.07 10.94
CA LEU A 170 -13.35 2.43 11.13
C LEU A 170 -13.34 0.92 10.84
N GLY A 171 -12.25 0.37 10.31
CA GLY A 171 -12.02 -1.06 10.18
C GLY A 171 -11.55 -1.73 11.48
N VAL A 172 -11.06 -0.93 12.44
CA VAL A 172 -10.46 -1.46 13.68
C VAL A 172 -11.13 -0.94 14.96
N THR A 173 -11.99 0.07 14.86
CA THR A 173 -12.79 0.59 15.98
C THR A 173 -14.08 1.23 15.48
N THR A 174 -14.94 1.66 16.41
CA THR A 174 -16.17 2.40 16.11
C THR A 174 -16.15 3.79 16.76
N ARG A 175 -16.99 4.69 16.28
CA ARG A 175 -17.16 6.02 16.89
C ARG A 175 -17.68 5.90 18.32
N GLU A 176 -18.55 4.92 18.56
CA GLU A 176 -19.17 4.64 19.86
C GLU A 176 -18.12 4.19 20.87
N ALA A 177 -17.22 3.28 20.48
CA ALA A 177 -16.15 2.80 21.35
C ALA A 177 -15.17 3.92 21.73
N VAL A 178 -14.85 4.81 20.77
CA VAL A 178 -14.02 5.99 21.04
C VAL A 178 -14.75 6.98 21.97
N ALA A 179 -16.03 7.27 21.70
CA ALA A 179 -16.83 8.19 22.50
C ALA A 179 -17.07 7.68 23.94
N ALA A 180 -17.17 6.36 24.12
CA ALA A 180 -17.27 5.71 25.42
C ALA A 180 -15.94 5.64 26.18
N GLY A 181 -14.81 6.02 25.56
CA GLY A 181 -13.47 5.91 26.14
C GLY A 181 -12.93 4.49 26.17
N GLU A 182 -13.54 3.55 25.44
CA GLU A 182 -13.07 2.18 25.32
C GLU A 182 -11.84 2.07 24.42
N VAL A 183 -11.72 2.95 23.42
CA VAL A 183 -10.57 3.07 22.52
C VAL A 183 -10.04 4.50 22.54
N GLN A 184 -8.78 4.66 22.91
CA GLN A 184 -8.10 5.95 22.86
C GLN A 184 -7.49 6.19 21.46
N VAL A 185 -7.72 7.36 20.88
CA VAL A 185 -7.05 7.78 19.64
C VAL A 185 -6.03 8.85 19.98
N ILE A 186 -4.78 8.65 19.59
CA ILE A 186 -3.63 9.50 19.89
C ILE A 186 -3.06 10.01 18.56
N ALA A 187 -2.80 11.31 18.46
CA ALA A 187 -2.23 11.93 17.28
C ALA A 187 -1.31 13.10 17.67
N PRO A 188 -0.38 13.51 16.79
CA PRO A 188 0.44 14.70 17.01
C PRO A 188 -0.40 15.96 17.17
N GLU A 189 0.16 16.94 17.87
CA GLU A 189 -0.42 18.29 17.90
C GLU A 189 -0.55 18.84 16.47
N GLY A 190 -1.65 19.51 16.18
CA GLY A 190 -1.93 20.06 14.84
C GLY A 190 -2.52 19.07 13.83
N PHE A 191 -2.64 17.78 14.16
CA PHE A 191 -3.14 16.74 13.24
C PHE A 191 -4.41 17.15 12.47
N LEU A 192 -5.45 17.62 13.17
CA LEU A 192 -6.72 18.00 12.53
C LEU A 192 -6.59 19.20 11.59
N HIS A 193 -5.68 20.14 11.89
CA HIS A 193 -5.42 21.27 11.01
C HIS A 193 -4.84 20.81 9.68
N GLU A 194 -3.82 19.95 9.74
CA GLU A 194 -3.14 19.44 8.54
C GLU A 194 -4.04 18.53 7.70
N VAL A 195 -4.82 17.65 8.36
CA VAL A 195 -5.80 16.80 7.66
C VAL A 195 -6.78 17.65 6.85
N VAL A 196 -7.32 18.73 7.45
CA VAL A 196 -8.26 19.62 6.76
C VAL A 196 -7.57 20.42 5.64
N SER A 197 -6.37 20.94 5.91
CA SER A 197 -5.60 21.72 4.94
C SER A 197 -5.31 20.92 3.66
N GLU A 198 -4.75 19.72 3.82
CA GLU A 198 -4.27 18.91 2.71
C GLU A 198 -5.40 18.15 2.01
N ASN A 199 -6.27 17.49 2.78
CA ASN A 199 -7.23 16.53 2.22
C ASN A 199 -8.61 17.13 1.92
N LEU A 200 -8.97 18.27 2.54
CA LEU A 200 -10.24 18.95 2.26
C LEU A 200 -10.04 20.21 1.41
N ILE A 201 -9.23 21.17 1.87
CA ILE A 201 -9.03 22.43 1.14
C ILE A 201 -8.27 22.17 -0.17
N GLY A 202 -7.17 21.41 -0.10
CA GLY A 202 -6.40 20.96 -1.27
C GLY A 202 -6.98 19.74 -1.99
N GLY A 203 -8.04 19.13 -1.45
CA GLY A 203 -8.47 17.76 -1.77
C GLY A 203 -8.65 17.48 -3.27
N THR A 204 -9.43 18.30 -3.97
CA THR A 204 -9.70 18.09 -5.40
C THR A 204 -8.44 18.12 -6.27
N ALA A 205 -7.54 19.08 -6.01
CA ALA A 205 -6.29 19.21 -6.75
C ALA A 205 -5.31 18.09 -6.42
N MET A 206 -5.21 17.75 -5.12
CA MET A 206 -4.40 16.65 -4.61
C MET A 206 -4.82 15.32 -5.25
N MET A 207 -6.12 14.98 -5.20
CA MET A 207 -6.66 13.74 -5.77
C MET A 207 -6.39 13.62 -7.27
N ARG A 208 -6.66 14.68 -8.05
CA ARG A 208 -6.45 14.64 -9.51
C ARG A 208 -4.98 14.43 -9.88
N ARG A 209 -4.06 15.03 -9.13
CA ARG A 209 -2.61 14.85 -9.30
C ARG A 209 -2.14 13.49 -8.81
N GLY A 210 -2.74 12.98 -7.73
CA GLY A 210 -2.54 11.63 -7.22
C GLY A 210 -2.78 10.56 -8.28
N HIS A 211 -3.77 10.73 -9.16
CA HIS A 211 -3.98 9.81 -10.28
C HIS A 211 -2.78 9.68 -11.24
N TYR A 212 -1.97 10.73 -11.41
CA TYR A 212 -0.74 10.64 -12.19
C TYR A 212 0.42 10.06 -11.37
N GLN A 213 0.49 10.41 -10.08
CA GLN A 213 1.55 9.95 -9.18
C GLN A 213 1.47 8.44 -8.92
N PHE A 214 0.28 7.93 -8.61
CA PHE A 214 0.05 6.53 -8.25
C PHE A 214 -0.34 5.66 -9.46
N GLY A 215 -0.77 6.28 -10.56
CA GLY A 215 -1.20 5.56 -11.75
C GLY A 215 -2.27 4.50 -11.53
N PRO A 216 -3.33 4.73 -10.72
CA PRO A 216 -4.30 3.69 -10.37
C PRO A 216 -5.15 3.18 -11.55
N PHE A 217 -5.05 3.84 -12.72
CA PHE A 217 -5.72 3.46 -13.96
C PHE A 217 -4.77 2.87 -15.01
N LEU A 218 -3.48 2.70 -14.66
CA LEU A 218 -2.53 1.94 -15.47
C LEU A 218 -2.76 0.45 -15.24
N THR A 219 -2.56 -0.36 -16.29
CA THR A 219 -2.67 -1.81 -16.16
C THR A 219 -1.39 -2.32 -15.50
N PRO A 220 -1.45 -3.09 -14.40
CA PRO A 220 -0.24 -3.68 -13.83
C PRO A 220 0.52 -4.51 -14.89
N GLY A 221 1.77 -4.12 -15.15
CA GLY A 221 2.59 -4.77 -16.18
C GLY A 221 3.91 -4.06 -16.44
N GLU A 222 4.76 -4.66 -17.26
CA GLU A 222 6.11 -4.16 -17.56
C GLU A 222 6.12 -2.84 -18.35
N LYS A 223 4.96 -2.41 -18.85
CA LYS A 223 4.78 -1.18 -19.65
C LYS A 223 3.69 -0.25 -19.09
N GLY A 224 3.22 -0.54 -17.87
CA GLY A 224 2.00 0.05 -17.29
C GLY A 224 0.73 -0.32 -18.04
#